data_AF-A0AAV4JQI2-F1
#
_entry.id   AF-A0AAV4JQI2-F1
#
_cell.length_a   1.000
_cell.length_b   1.000
_cell.length_c   1.000
_cell.angle_alpha   90.00
_cell.angle_beta   90.00
_cell.angle_gamma   90.00
#
_symmetry.space_group_name_H-M   'P 1'
#
loop_
_entity.id
_entity.type
_entity.pdbx_description
1 polymer ?
#
loop_
_entity_poly.entity_id
_entity_poly.type
_entity_poly.pdbx_seq_one_letter_code
_entity_poly.pdbx_strand_id
1 'polypeptide(L)'
;MNYEMTSRAVTKVVVVVVVVVVVVVVVVVVVVVVVVVVVVVVVVVVVVVKVVAAVVLSSSSSSTSTSSCSCSSGSSSSSCSSSSSSSSSCSSSSKAVVVVVVVVVAVVVVVVVVVVVVVVVVVVVVVVVVVVVVVAVVVVVVVVK
;
A
#
# COMPACT_ATOMS: atom_id res chain seq x y z
N MET A 1 -51.60 35.84 -0.53
CA MET A 1 -51.57 34.37 -0.54
C MET A 1 -50.64 33.77 -1.62
N ASN A 2 -50.53 34.36 -2.82
CA ASN A 2 -49.66 33.80 -3.88
C ASN A 2 -48.13 33.89 -3.61
N TYR A 3 -47.70 34.78 -2.72
CA TYR A 3 -46.27 34.97 -2.39
C TYR A 3 -45.67 33.86 -1.50
N GLU A 4 -46.49 33.18 -0.69
CA GLU A 4 -45.99 32.06 0.15
C GLU A 4 -45.82 30.76 -0.64
N MET A 5 -46.65 30.51 -1.65
CA MET A 5 -46.50 29.31 -2.50
C MET A 5 -45.23 29.35 -3.34
N THR A 6 -44.85 30.54 -3.84
CA THR A 6 -43.63 30.71 -4.66
C THR A 6 -42.36 30.61 -3.82
N SER A 7 -42.29 31.25 -2.65
CA SER A 7 -41.10 31.16 -1.78
C SER A 7 -40.80 29.74 -1.31
N ARG A 8 -41.82 28.95 -0.97
CA ARG A 8 -41.64 27.54 -0.57
C ARG A 8 -41.12 26.66 -1.70
N ALA A 9 -41.54 26.94 -2.94
CA ALA A 9 -41.06 26.21 -4.13
C ALA A 9 -39.59 26.54 -4.43
N VAL A 10 -39.23 27.83 -4.41
CA VAL A 10 -37.86 28.28 -4.68
C VAL A 10 -36.88 27.73 -3.64
N THR A 11 -37.21 27.77 -2.34
CA THR A 11 -36.33 27.21 -1.29
C THR A 11 -36.08 25.72 -1.46
N LYS A 12 -37.10 24.93 -1.83
CA LYS A 12 -36.93 23.50 -2.11
C LYS A 12 -35.99 23.27 -3.29
N VAL A 13 -36.14 24.02 -4.38
CA VAL A 13 -35.28 23.90 -5.56
C VAL A 13 -33.83 24.24 -5.20
N VAL A 14 -33.60 25.36 -4.51
CA VAL A 14 -32.26 25.76 -4.08
C VAL A 14 -31.61 24.68 -3.21
N VAL A 15 -32.36 24.14 -2.24
CA VAL A 15 -31.87 23.06 -1.38
C VAL A 15 -31.46 21.83 -2.19
N VAL A 16 -32.30 21.39 -3.13
CA VAL A 16 -31.98 20.24 -3.98
C VAL A 16 -30.71 20.51 -4.80
N VAL A 17 -30.59 21.69 -5.40
CA VAL A 17 -29.38 22.09 -6.15
C VAL A 17 -28.15 22.05 -5.25
N VAL A 18 -28.23 22.61 -4.04
CA VAL A 18 -27.10 22.60 -3.08
C VAL A 18 -26.71 21.17 -2.72
N VAL A 19 -27.67 20.30 -2.39
CA VAL A 19 -27.40 18.89 -2.05
C VAL A 19 -26.75 18.18 -3.24
N VAL A 20 -27.25 18.37 -4.45
CA VAL A 20 -26.66 17.78 -5.67
C VAL A 20 -25.23 18.26 -5.85
N VAL A 21 -24.96 19.56 -5.73
CA VAL A 21 -23.59 20.11 -5.83
C VAL A 21 -22.67 19.51 -4.77
N VAL A 22 -23.11 19.42 -3.51
CA VAL A 22 -22.33 18.80 -2.42
C VAL A 22 -22.01 17.34 -2.74
N VAL A 23 -22.99 16.57 -3.20
CA VAL A 23 -22.79 15.16 -3.56
C VAL A 23 -21.79 15.04 -4.72
N VAL A 24 -21.91 15.86 -5.76
CA VAL A 24 -20.97 15.86 -6.90
C VAL A 24 -19.56 16.18 -6.43
N VAL A 25 -19.37 17.23 -5.62
CA VAL A 25 -18.06 17.59 -5.08
C VAL A 25 -17.47 16.44 -4.27
N VAL A 26 -18.26 15.80 -3.42
CA VAL A 26 -17.82 14.66 -2.62
C VAL A 26 -17.40 13.49 -3.50
N VAL A 27 -18.18 13.15 -4.53
CA VAL A 27 -17.82 12.09 -5.48
C VAL A 27 -16.49 12.41 -6.16
N VAL A 28 -16.29 13.64 -6.62
CA VAL A 28 -15.02 14.07 -7.23
C VAL A 28 -13.86 13.90 -6.25
N VAL A 29 -14.01 14.32 -4.99
CA VAL A 29 -12.98 14.16 -3.95
C VAL A 29 -12.65 12.68 -3.74
N VAL A 30 -13.66 11.81 -3.61
CA VAL A 30 -13.44 10.36 -3.45
C VAL A 30 -12.69 9.78 -4.64
N VAL A 31 -13.06 10.14 -5.86
CA VAL A 31 -12.38 9.69 -7.08
C VAL A 31 -10.91 10.13 -7.08
N VAL A 32 -10.64 11.40 -6.74
CA VAL A 32 -9.26 11.91 -6.65
C VAL A 32 -8.44 11.14 -5.61
N VAL A 33 -9.00 10.88 -4.42
CA VAL A 33 -8.33 10.10 -3.38
C VAL A 33 -8.01 8.69 -3.89
N VAL A 34 -8.96 8.02 -4.54
CA VAL A 34 -8.73 6.68 -5.11
C VAL A 34 -7.61 6.71 -6.16
N VAL A 35 -7.62 7.69 -7.08
CA VAL A 35 -6.56 7.83 -8.09
C VAL A 35 -5.20 8.02 -7.44
N VAL A 36 -5.08 8.89 -6.43
CA VAL A 36 -3.83 9.12 -5.70
C VAL A 36 -3.32 7.82 -5.08
N VAL A 37 -4.20 7.04 -4.46
CA VAL A 37 -3.84 5.77 -3.83
C VAL A 37 -3.33 4.78 -4.87
N VAL A 38 -4.01 4.67 -6.02
CA VAL A 38 -3.56 3.80 -7.12
C VAL A 38 -2.16 4.22 -7.58
N VAL A 39 -1.92 5.52 -7.76
CA VAL A 39 -0.59 6.03 -8.13
C VAL A 39 0.46 5.66 -7.09
N VAL A 40 0.17 5.84 -5.79
CA VAL A 40 1.08 5.47 -4.70
C VAL A 40 1.40 3.98 -4.74
N VAL A 41 0.39 3.12 -4.91
CA VAL A 41 0.59 1.66 -5.01
C VAL A 41 1.46 1.31 -6.22
N VAL A 42 1.21 1.91 -7.39
CA VAL A 42 2.03 1.69 -8.59
C VAL A 42 3.48 2.11 -8.34
N VAL A 43 3.71 3.28 -7.74
CA VAL A 43 5.06 3.75 -7.40
C VAL A 43 5.76 2.77 -6.46
N VAL A 44 5.08 2.31 -5.41
CA VAL A 44 5.62 1.32 -4.46
C VAL A 44 5.99 0.03 -5.20
N VAL A 45 5.13 -0.50 -6.06
CA VAL A 45 5.41 -1.70 -6.85
C VAL A 45 6.64 -1.49 -7.74
N VAL A 46 6.74 -0.36 -8.45
CA VAL A 46 7.91 -0.05 -9.30
C VAL A 46 9.20 0.01 -8.47
N VAL A 47 9.16 0.60 -7.27
CA VAL A 47 10.30 0.65 -6.36
C VAL A 47 10.71 -0.75 -5.93
N VAL A 48 9.76 -1.62 -5.55
CA VAL A 48 10.05 -3.01 -5.17
C VAL A 48 10.68 -3.76 -6.33
N VAL A 49 10.13 -3.65 -7.54
CA VAL A 49 10.69 -4.31 -8.73
C VAL A 49 12.14 -3.87 -8.96
N LYS A 50 12.45 -2.57 -8.84
CA LYS A 50 13.82 -2.07 -8.94
C LYS A 50 14.73 -2.61 -7.84
N VAL A 51 14.27 -2.67 -6.60
CA VAL A 51 15.05 -3.23 -5.48
C VAL A 51 15.35 -4.71 -5.71
N VAL A 52 14.34 -5.51 -6.10
CA VAL A 52 14.52 -6.93 -6.42
C VAL A 52 15.49 -7.10 -7.57
N ALA A 53 15.33 -6.34 -8.66
CA ALA A 53 16.25 -6.39 -9.80
C ALA A 53 17.69 -6.05 -9.39
N ALA A 54 17.90 -5.01 -8.58
CA ALA A 54 19.22 -4.62 -8.07
C ALA A 54 19.86 -5.73 -7.22
N VAL A 55 19.09 -6.40 -6.37
CA VAL A 55 19.56 -7.54 -5.55
C VAL A 55 19.94 -8.73 -6.44
N VAL A 56 19.14 -9.03 -7.47
CA VAL A 56 19.44 -10.10 -8.43
C VAL A 56 20.71 -9.80 -9.24
N LEU A 57 20.85 -8.57 -9.75
CA LEU A 57 22.04 -8.12 -10.49
C LEU A 57 23.31 -8.11 -9.63
N SER A 58 23.19 -7.77 -8.34
CA SER A 58 24.29 -7.84 -7.38
C SER A 58 24.75 -9.29 -7.13
N SER A 59 23.81 -10.24 -7.20
CA SER A 59 24.11 -11.67 -7.08
C SER A 59 24.87 -12.20 -8.31
N SER A 60 24.57 -11.69 -9.50
CA SER A 60 25.29 -12.03 -10.75
C SER A 60 26.69 -11.43 -10.82
N SER A 61 26.94 -10.32 -10.10
CA SER A 61 28.24 -9.63 -10.07
C SER A 61 29.24 -10.21 -9.06
N SER A 62 28.84 -11.25 -8.30
CA SER A 62 29.75 -12.00 -7.41
C SER A 62 30.53 -13.07 -8.19
N SER A 63 31.05 -12.70 -9.34
CA SER A 63 31.91 -13.54 -10.19
C SER A 63 33.25 -12.84 -10.37
N THR A 64 33.93 -12.49 -9.28
CA THR A 64 35.32 -12.07 -9.33
C THR A 64 36.05 -12.41 -8.04
N SER A 65 36.69 -13.58 -8.09
CA SER A 65 38.07 -13.87 -7.64
C SER A 65 38.42 -13.71 -6.15
N THR A 66 38.67 -14.85 -5.49
CA THR A 66 39.73 -15.22 -4.49
C THR A 66 39.16 -16.27 -3.51
N SER A 67 39.80 -17.35 -3.08
CA SER A 67 41.08 -18.02 -3.38
C SER A 67 41.12 -19.33 -2.58
N SER A 68 41.68 -20.39 -3.18
CA SER A 68 42.31 -21.57 -2.55
C SER A 68 41.55 -22.38 -1.47
N CYS A 69 40.86 -23.45 -1.90
CA CYS A 69 40.71 -24.66 -1.07
C CYS A 69 41.85 -25.62 -1.45
N SER A 70 43.05 -25.38 -0.95
CA SER A 70 44.20 -26.26 -1.19
C SER A 70 44.10 -27.51 -0.32
N CYS A 71 43.70 -28.64 -0.88
CA CYS A 71 44.08 -29.95 -0.34
C CYS A 71 45.34 -30.42 -1.08
N SER A 72 46.49 -30.05 -0.53
CA SER A 72 47.81 -30.49 -0.98
C SER A 72 47.89 -32.01 -1.00
N SER A 73 48.36 -32.56 -2.12
CA SER A 73 48.81 -33.94 -2.24
C SER A 73 49.95 -34.19 -1.25
N GLY A 74 49.76 -35.15 -0.36
CA GLY A 74 50.77 -35.68 0.54
C GLY A 74 50.46 -37.14 0.80
N SER A 75 51.41 -37.99 0.43
CA SER A 75 51.32 -39.43 0.28
C SER A 75 50.76 -40.22 1.46
N SER A 76 50.29 -41.41 1.11
CA SER A 76 50.18 -42.62 1.96
C SER A 76 48.86 -42.83 2.71
N SER A 77 48.08 -43.75 2.11
CA SER A 77 47.35 -44.85 2.75
C SER A 77 46.53 -44.60 4.03
N SER A 78 45.32 -45.15 3.97
CA SER A 78 44.48 -45.66 5.06
C SER A 78 43.44 -44.71 5.68
N SER A 79 42.18 -45.03 5.35
CA SER A 79 41.05 -45.17 6.27
C SER A 79 40.68 -43.95 7.13
N CYS A 80 39.73 -43.14 6.65
CA CYS A 80 38.89 -42.33 7.54
C CYS A 80 37.44 -42.85 7.50
N SER A 81 37.16 -43.73 8.45
CA SER A 81 35.83 -44.17 8.86
C SER A 81 35.03 -43.02 9.49
N SER A 82 33.71 -43.14 9.36
CA SER A 82 32.62 -42.42 10.02
C SER A 82 32.96 -41.67 11.32
N SER A 83 32.60 -40.40 11.40
CA SER A 83 31.65 -39.86 12.40
C SER A 83 31.47 -38.35 12.28
N SER A 84 30.24 -37.93 12.50
CA SER A 84 29.68 -36.58 12.62
C SER A 84 30.65 -35.48 13.07
N SER A 85 30.71 -34.39 12.31
CA SER A 85 30.57 -33.02 12.82
C SER A 85 30.68 -31.98 11.70
N SER A 86 29.72 -31.05 11.73
CA SER A 86 29.83 -29.67 11.27
C SER A 86 30.27 -29.44 9.81
N SER A 87 29.29 -29.28 8.92
CA SER A 87 29.49 -28.53 7.67
C SER A 87 28.48 -27.39 7.61
N SER A 88 28.59 -26.49 8.57
CA SER A 88 28.09 -25.12 8.47
C SER A 88 29.00 -24.35 7.52
N SER A 89 28.46 -23.35 6.83
CA SER A 89 29.19 -22.29 6.10
C SER A 89 29.43 -22.56 4.62
N CYS A 90 28.39 -22.33 3.81
CA CYS A 90 28.50 -21.82 2.43
C CYS A 90 27.15 -21.35 1.86
N SER A 91 26.02 -21.67 2.50
CA SER A 91 24.68 -21.20 2.10
C SER A 91 24.18 -19.93 2.83
N SER A 92 24.99 -19.29 3.68
CA SER A 92 24.51 -18.16 4.49
C SER A 92 24.26 -16.90 3.67
N SER A 93 25.01 -16.66 2.58
CA SER A 93 24.82 -15.44 1.79
C SER A 93 23.49 -15.45 1.03
N SER A 94 23.13 -16.57 0.40
CA SER A 94 21.86 -16.72 -0.29
C SER A 94 20.66 -16.70 0.67
N LYS A 95 20.78 -17.34 1.85
CA LYS A 95 19.74 -17.28 2.87
C LYS A 95 19.56 -15.88 3.44
N ALA A 96 20.64 -15.14 3.68
CA ALA A 96 20.57 -13.76 4.16
C ALA A 96 19.88 -12.83 3.13
N VAL A 97 20.23 -12.95 1.85
CA VAL A 97 19.59 -12.17 0.76
C VAL A 97 18.10 -12.49 0.67
N VAL A 98 17.71 -13.78 0.72
CA VAL A 98 16.29 -14.18 0.71
C VAL A 98 15.54 -13.61 1.92
N VAL A 99 16.13 -13.66 3.13
CA VAL A 99 15.52 -13.08 4.33
C VAL A 99 15.33 -11.57 4.17
N VAL A 100 16.31 -10.84 3.64
CA VAL A 100 16.19 -9.39 3.39
C VAL A 100 15.07 -9.10 2.39
N VAL A 101 14.98 -9.85 1.29
CA VAL A 101 13.90 -9.68 0.30
C VAL A 101 12.54 -9.95 0.93
N VAL A 102 12.40 -11.01 1.73
CA VAL A 102 11.15 -11.33 2.43
C VAL A 102 10.77 -10.21 3.40
N VAL A 103 11.73 -9.66 4.16
CA VAL A 103 11.48 -8.53 5.07
C VAL A 103 11.04 -7.29 4.29
N VAL A 104 11.70 -6.95 3.18
CA VAL A 104 11.32 -5.80 2.34
C VAL A 104 9.90 -5.98 1.78
N VAL A 105 9.58 -7.16 1.26
CA VAL A 105 8.23 -7.47 0.77
C VAL A 105 7.21 -7.38 1.91
N ALA A 106 7.51 -7.92 3.09
CA ALA A 106 6.64 -7.83 4.25
C ALA A 106 6.38 -6.37 4.67
N VAL A 107 7.43 -5.54 4.72
CA VAL A 107 7.31 -4.10 5.03
C VAL A 107 6.44 -3.41 3.98
N VAL A 108 6.63 -3.71 2.69
CA VAL A 108 5.81 -3.15 1.61
C VAL A 108 4.35 -3.55 1.76
N VAL A 109 4.07 -4.82 2.04
CA VAL A 109 2.71 -5.30 2.28
C VAL A 109 2.09 -4.56 3.45
N VAL A 110 2.81 -4.39 4.57
CA VAL A 110 2.33 -3.62 5.72
C VAL A 110 2.03 -2.18 5.32
N VAL A 111 2.91 -1.51 4.57
CA VAL A 111 2.68 -0.14 4.09
C VAL A 111 1.42 -0.07 3.21
N VAL A 112 1.23 -1.01 2.28
CA VAL A 112 0.03 -1.07 1.43
C VAL A 112 -1.22 -1.25 2.29
N VAL A 113 -1.19 -2.15 3.27
CA VAL A 113 -2.33 -2.36 4.19
C VAL A 113 -2.63 -1.08 4.96
N VAL A 114 -1.62 -0.40 5.50
CA VAL A 114 -1.79 0.88 6.21
C VAL A 114 -2.43 1.92 5.29
N VAL A 115 -1.94 2.08 4.05
CA VAL A 115 -2.51 3.01 3.07
C VAL A 115 -3.99 2.68 2.81
N VAL A 116 -4.33 1.41 2.59
CA VAL A 116 -5.72 0.98 2.38
C VAL A 116 -6.59 1.33 3.59
N VAL A 117 -6.11 1.08 4.82
CA VAL A 117 -6.83 1.43 6.05
C VAL A 117 -7.08 2.93 6.12
N VAL A 118 -6.07 3.77 5.83
CA VAL A 118 -6.23 5.24 5.82
C VAL A 118 -7.30 5.66 4.81
N VAL A 119 -7.31 5.07 3.62
CA VAL A 119 -8.32 5.39 2.59
C VAL A 119 -9.72 5.02 3.05
N VAL A 120 -9.90 3.84 3.65
CA VAL A 120 -11.18 3.44 4.21
C VAL A 120 -11.66 4.44 5.27
N VAL A 121 -10.78 4.86 6.17
CA VAL A 121 -11.10 5.88 7.19
C VAL A 121 -11.52 7.19 6.53
N VAL A 122 -10.79 7.68 5.53
CA VAL A 122 -11.14 8.91 4.79
C VAL A 122 -12.52 8.79 4.15
N VAL A 123 -12.82 7.66 3.49
CA VAL A 123 -14.13 7.42 2.87
C VAL A 123 -15.24 7.42 3.92
N VAL A 124 -15.03 6.75 5.07
CA VAL A 124 -16.02 6.76 6.16
C VAL A 124 -16.27 8.17 6.68
N VAL A 125 -15.22 8.97 6.90
CA VAL A 125 -15.35 10.37 7.35
C VAL A 125 -16.15 11.18 6.33
N VAL A 126 -15.85 11.04 5.04
CA VAL A 126 -16.57 11.73 3.96
C VAL A 126 -18.06 11.36 3.96
N VAL A 127 -18.39 10.07 4.11
CA VAL A 127 -19.78 9.60 4.19
C VAL A 127 -20.48 10.21 5.40
N VAL A 128 -19.85 10.23 6.57
CA VAL A 128 -20.42 10.85 7.79
C VAL A 128 -20.70 12.33 7.56
N VAL A 129 -19.77 13.06 6.96
CA VAL A 129 -19.96 14.50 6.64
C VAL A 129 -21.17 14.69 5.71
N VAL A 130 -21.31 13.89 4.65
CA VAL A 130 -22.48 13.96 3.76
C VAL A 130 -23.77 13.73 4.52
N VAL A 131 -23.83 12.70 5.36
CA VAL A 131 -25.02 12.40 6.16
C VAL A 131 -25.37 13.57 7.07
N VAL A 132 -24.40 14.15 7.78
CA VAL A 132 -24.61 15.31 8.65
C VAL A 132 -25.14 16.52 7.86
N VAL A 133 -24.57 16.81 6.69
CA VAL A 133 -25.05 17.91 5.82
C VAL A 133 -26.49 17.66 5.36
N VAL A 134 -26.81 16.46 4.91
CA VAL A 134 -28.17 16.11 4.48
C VAL A 134 -29.16 16.25 5.63
N VAL A 135 -28.83 15.73 6.81
CA VAL A 135 -29.68 15.85 8.01
C VAL A 135 -29.89 17.31 8.39
N ALA A 136 -28.83 18.12 8.42
CA ALA A 136 -28.91 19.54 8.74
C ALA A 136 -29.83 20.29 7.76
N VAL A 137 -29.69 20.02 6.46
CA VAL A 137 -30.55 20.59 5.41
C VAL A 137 -32.00 20.18 5.61
N VAL A 138 -32.27 18.90 5.88
CA VAL A 138 -33.64 18.41 6.15
C VAL A 138 -34.24 19.10 7.38
N VAL A 139 -33.49 19.21 8.47
CA VAL A 139 -33.93 19.88 9.70
C VAL A 139 -34.27 21.34 9.42
N VAL A 140 -33.41 22.09 8.72
CA VAL A 140 -33.67 23.48 8.34
C VAL A 140 -34.96 23.59 7.51
N VAL A 141 -35.16 22.70 6.54
CA VAL A 141 -36.34 22.70 5.67
C VAL A 141 -37.64 22.33 6.39
N VAL A 142 -37.56 21.58 7.50
CA VAL A 142 -38.70 21.24 8.35
C VAL A 142 -39.01 22.37 9.34
N VAL A 143 -38.00 22.96 9.97
CA VAL A 143 -38.18 24.05 10.96
C VAL A 143 -38.65 25.35 10.31
N VAL A 144 -38.20 25.65 9.09
CA VAL A 144 -38.58 26.86 8.35
C VAL A 144 -39.92 26.71 7.62
N LYS A 145 -40.57 25.53 7.68
CA LYS A 145 -41.92 25.31 7.16
C LYS A 145 -43.00 25.60 8.19
#